data_AF-A0A2U9IUM4-F1
#
_entry.id   AF-A0A2U9IUM4-F1
#
_cell.length_a   1.000
_cell.length_b   1.000
_cell.length_c   1.000
_cell.angle_alpha   90.00
_cell.angle_beta   90.00
_cell.angle_gamma   90.00
#
_symmetry.space_group_name_H-M   'P 1'
#
loop_
_entity.id
_entity.type
_entity.pdbx_description
1 polymer ?
#
loop_
_entity_poly.entity_id
_entity_poly.type
_entity_poly.pdbx_seq_one_letter_code
_entity_poly.pdbx_strand_id
1 'polypeptide(L)'
;MMERFILFYPFDVRLERKSGKDYNLVDIRECKYKELDVIGNLESVIRDYGQPLFIVKVGEGRESLWNLLNECRFWEAHEKLEEIWRRSQGIERKYLQALILICASMIKSRRNPSVSDQLMEKALSLISELPEDLLPLLYVRLGLNT
;
A
#
# COMPACT_ATOMS: atom_id res chain seq x y z
N MET A 1 -24.79 -0.77 -3.10
CA MET A 1 -23.57 -0.01 -2.74
C MET A 1 -22.57 -0.24 -3.87
N MET A 2 -21.93 0.80 -4.40
CA MET A 2 -20.93 0.59 -5.46
C MET A 2 -19.68 -0.06 -4.87
N GLU A 3 -19.20 -1.12 -5.51
CA GLU A 3 -18.06 -1.90 -5.05
C GLU A 3 -16.73 -1.22 -5.44
N ARG A 4 -15.69 -1.40 -4.62
CA ARG A 4 -14.34 -0.87 -4.87
C ARG A 4 -13.38 -2.01 -5.19
N PHE A 5 -12.62 -1.85 -6.26
CA PHE A 5 -11.67 -2.84 -6.75
C PHE A 5 -10.30 -2.22 -6.98
N ILE A 6 -9.27 -3.05 -6.87
CA ILE A 6 -7.92 -2.76 -7.33
C ILE A 6 -7.57 -3.77 -8.40
N LEU A 7 -7.27 -3.26 -9.58
CA LEU A 7 -6.84 -4.05 -10.72
C LEU A 7 -5.32 -3.90 -10.86
N PHE A 8 -4.62 -5.02 -11.03
CA PHE A 8 -3.16 -5.06 -11.08
C PHE A 8 -2.70 -5.35 -12.51
N TYR A 9 -1.86 -4.48 -13.06
CA TYR A 9 -1.30 -4.61 -14.40
C TYR A 9 0.22 -4.76 -14.34
N PRO A 10 0.86 -5.29 -15.41
CA PRO A 10 2.31 -5.21 -15.55
C PRO A 10 2.78 -3.76 -15.40
N PHE A 11 3.91 -3.57 -14.73
CA PHE A 11 4.41 -2.25 -14.35
C PHE A 11 4.65 -1.30 -15.54
N ASP A 12 5.07 -1.87 -16.67
CA ASP A 12 5.42 -1.18 -17.92
C ASP A 12 4.20 -0.71 -18.73
N VAL A 13 3.00 -1.21 -18.40
CA VAL A 13 1.77 -0.73 -19.05
C VAL A 13 1.57 0.76 -18.77
N ARG A 14 1.13 1.50 -19.78
CA ARG A 14 0.69 2.89 -19.61
C ARG A 14 -0.81 2.93 -19.35
N LEU A 15 -1.18 3.24 -18.11
CA LEU A 15 -2.57 3.51 -17.73
C LEU A 15 -2.75 5.02 -17.60
N GLU A 16 -3.63 5.59 -18.43
CA GLU A 16 -4.00 7.00 -18.36
C GLU A 16 -5.35 7.16 -17.65
N ARG A 17 -5.58 8.31 -17.03
CA ARG A 17 -6.89 8.59 -16.44
C ARG A 17 -7.93 8.71 -17.57
N LYS A 18 -8.93 7.84 -17.54
CA LYS A 18 -10.08 7.85 -18.45
C LYS A 18 -11.35 8.16 -17.65
N SER A 19 -12.31 8.81 -18.31
CA SER A 19 -13.63 9.04 -17.73
C SER A 19 -14.56 7.91 -18.16
N GLY A 20 -14.85 7.00 -17.23
CA GLY A 20 -15.87 5.97 -17.41
C GLY A 20 -17.25 6.48 -17.03
N LYS A 21 -18.29 6.04 -17.74
CA LYS A 21 -19.69 6.37 -17.39
C LYS A 21 -20.15 5.65 -16.11
N ASP A 22 -19.64 4.44 -15.87
CA ASP A 22 -20.15 3.52 -14.84
C ASP A 22 -19.10 3.16 -13.77
N TYR A 23 -17.96 3.86 -13.74
CA TYR A 23 -16.96 3.74 -12.69
C TYR A 23 -16.25 5.07 -12.44
N ASN A 24 -15.76 5.25 -11.21
CA ASN A 24 -14.90 6.35 -10.81
C ASN A 24 -13.49 5.83 -10.55
N LEU A 25 -12.50 6.51 -11.12
CA LEU A 25 -11.09 6.24 -10.86
C LEU A 25 -10.65 6.98 -9.59
N VAL A 26 -10.30 6.23 -8.55
CA VAL A 26 -9.83 6.76 -7.27
C VAL A 26 -8.36 7.16 -7.37
N ASP A 27 -7.50 6.23 -7.79
CA ASP A 27 -6.07 6.49 -7.94
C ASP A 27 -5.40 5.53 -8.93
N ILE A 28 -4.21 5.92 -9.39
CA ILE A 28 -3.27 5.06 -10.10
C ILE A 28 -1.98 5.07 -9.31
N ARG A 29 -1.52 3.90 -8.88
CA ARG A 29 -0.29 3.74 -8.10
C ARG A 29 0.74 2.94 -8.89
N GLU A 30 2.00 3.27 -8.63
CA GLU A 30 3.15 2.62 -9.25
C GLU A 30 4.04 2.03 -8.16
N CYS A 31 3.89 0.73 -7.92
CA CYS A 31 4.71 -0.04 -6.98
C CYS A 31 5.43 -1.16 -7.77
N LYS A 32 5.36 -2.44 -7.33
CA LYS A 32 5.77 -3.58 -8.16
C LYS A 32 4.86 -3.75 -9.38
N TYR A 33 3.58 -3.43 -9.22
CA TYR A 33 2.58 -3.43 -10.28
C TYR A 33 2.17 -2.00 -10.60
N LYS A 34 1.50 -1.83 -11.74
CA LYS A 34 0.65 -0.65 -11.94
C LYS A 34 -0.74 -0.97 -11.42
N GLU A 35 -1.14 -0.26 -10.37
CA GLU A 35 -2.38 -0.53 -9.64
C GLU A 35 -3.44 0.51 -10.00
N LEU A 36 -4.61 0.05 -10.44
CA LEU A 36 -5.75 0.88 -10.79
C LEU A 36 -6.83 0.71 -9.73
N ASP A 37 -7.12 1.76 -8.97
CA ASP A 37 -8.10 1.76 -7.89
C ASP A 37 -9.40 2.43 -8.34
N VAL A 38 -10.48 1.66 -8.35
CA VAL A 38 -11.75 2.06 -8.96
C VAL A 38 -12.93 1.75 -8.07
N ILE A 39 -13.98 2.56 -8.18
CA ILE A 39 -15.29 2.30 -7.58
C ILE A 39 -16.32 2.21 -8.71
N GLY A 40 -17.06 1.11 -8.80
CA GLY A 40 -18.12 0.96 -9.80
C GLY A 40 -18.08 -0.36 -10.57
N ASN A 41 -18.51 -0.33 -11.83
CA ASN A 41 -18.68 -1.53 -12.65
C ASN A 41 -17.35 -2.04 -13.24
N LEU A 42 -16.99 -3.28 -12.91
CA LEU A 42 -15.72 -3.89 -13.32
C LEU A 42 -15.61 -4.17 -14.82
N GLU A 43 -16.70 -4.58 -15.48
CA GLU A 43 -16.71 -4.87 -16.92
C GLU A 43 -16.39 -3.62 -17.74
N SER A 44 -16.95 -2.48 -17.35
CA SER A 44 -16.64 -1.18 -17.96
C SER A 44 -15.18 -0.78 -17.76
N VAL A 45 -14.59 -1.06 -16.59
CA VAL A 45 -13.17 -0.80 -16.34
C VAL A 45 -12.29 -1.68 -17.22
N ILE A 46 -12.56 -2.98 -17.29
CA ILE A 46 -11.78 -3.94 -18.10
C ILE A 46 -11.89 -3.62 -19.59
N ARG A 47 -13.06 -3.20 -20.07
CA ARG A 47 -13.23 -2.74 -21.46
C ARG A 47 -12.33 -1.54 -21.77
N ASP A 48 -12.22 -0.60 -20.84
CA ASP A 48 -11.47 0.63 -21.06
C ASP A 48 -9.95 0.48 -20.84
N TYR A 49 -9.54 -0.40 -19.91
CA TYR A 49 -8.15 -0.55 -19.47
C TYR A 49 -7.49 -1.87 -19.87
N GLY A 50 -8.24 -2.80 -20.46
CA GLY A 50 -7.78 -4.13 -20.82
C GLY A 50 -7.83 -5.12 -19.66
N GLN A 51 -7.35 -6.33 -19.91
CA GLN A 51 -7.34 -7.40 -18.90
C GLN A 51 -6.20 -7.19 -17.89
N PRO A 52 -6.49 -7.12 -16.58
CA PRO A 52 -5.46 -7.09 -15.55
C PRO A 52 -4.86 -8.49 -15.33
N LEU A 53 -3.70 -8.54 -14.66
CA LEU A 53 -3.09 -9.77 -14.17
C LEU A 53 -3.97 -10.45 -13.14
N PHE A 54 -4.50 -9.66 -12.21
CA PHE A 54 -5.45 -10.09 -11.19
C PHE A 54 -6.22 -8.90 -10.63
N ILE A 55 -7.31 -9.19 -9.92
CA ILE A 55 -8.24 -8.19 -9.39
C ILE A 55 -8.49 -8.52 -7.93
N VAL A 56 -8.53 -7.49 -7.10
CA VAL A 56 -8.88 -7.62 -5.69
C VAL A 56 -10.02 -6.68 -5.36
N LYS A 57 -11.04 -7.21 -4.70
CA LYS A 57 -12.11 -6.41 -4.10
C LYS A 57 -11.64 -5.88 -2.75
N VAL A 58 -11.74 -4.56 -2.56
CA VAL A 58 -11.29 -3.92 -1.32
C VAL A 58 -12.12 -4.43 -0.15
N GLY A 59 -11.43 -4.81 0.93
CA GLY A 59 -12.04 -5.41 2.13
C GLY A 59 -12.23 -6.93 2.06
N GLU A 60 -12.00 -7.57 0.90
CA GLU A 60 -12.11 -9.03 0.74
C GLU A 60 -10.76 -9.72 0.45
N GLY A 61 -9.66 -8.97 0.47
CA GLY A 61 -8.31 -9.50 0.30
C GLY A 61 -7.93 -10.51 1.40
N ARG A 62 -7.54 -11.72 1.01
CA ARG A 62 -7.19 -12.82 1.93
C ARG A 62 -5.69 -12.97 2.20
N GLU A 63 -4.86 -12.18 1.52
CA GLU A 63 -3.40 -12.29 1.62
C GLU A 63 -2.89 -11.97 3.03
N SER A 64 -1.82 -12.66 3.42
CA SER A 64 -1.10 -12.35 4.66
C SER A 64 -0.41 -10.98 4.53
N LEU A 65 -0.20 -10.29 5.66
CA LEU A 65 0.55 -9.02 5.66
C LEU A 65 1.95 -9.20 5.03
N TRP A 66 2.61 -10.31 5.35
CA TRP A 66 3.93 -10.64 4.82
C TRP A 66 3.94 -10.79 3.30
N ASN A 67 2.94 -11.48 2.74
CA ASN A 67 2.80 -11.61 1.29
C ASN A 67 2.56 -10.26 0.62
N LEU A 68 1.69 -9.43 1.19
CA LEU A 68 1.41 -8.09 0.66
C LEU A 68 2.67 -7.23 0.62
N LEU A 69 3.49 -7.26 1.67
CA LEU A 69 4.75 -6.51 1.72
C LEU A 69 5.78 -7.03 0.70
N ASN A 70 5.97 -8.36 0.60
CA ASN A 70 6.89 -8.96 -0.37
C ASN A 70 6.48 -8.72 -1.82
N GLU A 71 5.16 -8.64 -2.07
CA GLU A 71 4.59 -8.31 -3.37
C GLU A 71 4.51 -6.79 -3.62
N CYS A 72 5.05 -5.96 -2.72
CA CYS A 72 4.99 -4.50 -2.76
C CYS A 72 3.56 -3.96 -2.93
N ARG A 73 2.54 -4.68 -2.45
CA ARG A 73 1.13 -4.28 -2.41
C ARG A 73 0.88 -3.42 -1.18
N PHE A 74 1.63 -2.32 -1.11
CA PHE A 74 1.73 -1.47 0.09
C PHE A 74 0.41 -0.82 0.49
N TRP A 75 -0.48 -0.53 -0.47
CA TRP A 75 -1.80 0.02 -0.15
C TRP A 75 -2.67 -0.98 0.62
N GLU A 76 -2.67 -2.25 0.20
CA GLU A 76 -3.44 -3.28 0.92
C GLU A 76 -2.82 -3.62 2.27
N ALA A 77 -1.49 -3.65 2.35
CA ALA A 77 -0.78 -3.78 3.62
C ALA A 77 -1.14 -2.63 4.58
N HIS A 78 -1.16 -1.39 4.07
CA HIS A 78 -1.58 -0.19 4.81
C HIS A 78 -2.99 -0.35 5.38
N GLU A 79 -3.99 -0.70 4.55
CA GLU A 79 -5.38 -0.85 5.02
C GLU A 79 -5.50 -1.92 6.12
N LYS A 80 -4.83 -3.06 5.94
CA LYS A 80 -4.85 -4.15 6.91
C LYS A 80 -4.21 -3.75 8.24
N LEU A 81 -3.08 -3.05 8.18
CA LEU A 81 -2.44 -2.49 9.37
C LEU A 81 -3.31 -1.43 10.05
N GLU A 82 -3.99 -0.59 9.29
CA GLU A 82 -4.87 0.46 9.84
C GLU A 82 -6.06 -0.13 10.59
N GLU A 83 -6.64 -1.23 10.11
CA GLU A 83 -7.72 -1.93 10.83
C GLU A 83 -7.27 -2.40 12.22
N ILE A 84 -6.09 -3.00 12.32
CA ILE A 84 -5.50 -3.47 13.59
C ILE A 84 -5.14 -2.26 14.46
N TRP A 85 -4.51 -1.26 13.86
CA TRP A 85 -4.09 -0.03 14.53
C TRP A 85 -5.26 0.67 15.23
N ARG A 86 -6.44 0.77 14.59
CA ARG A 86 -7.63 1.39 15.19
C ARG A 86 -8.05 0.76 16.52
N ARG A 87 -7.76 -0.52 16.74
CA ARG A 87 -8.10 -1.27 17.96
C ARG A 87 -6.93 -1.38 18.96
N SER A 88 -5.71 -1.13 18.50
CA SER A 88 -4.49 -1.19 19.32
C SER A 88 -4.30 0.03 20.25
N GLN A 89 -3.52 -0.15 21.32
CA GLN A 89 -3.19 0.87 22.30
C GLN A 89 -1.70 0.85 22.67
N GLY A 90 -1.22 1.91 23.33
CA GLY A 90 0.14 1.98 23.87
C GLY A 90 1.23 1.75 22.83
N ILE A 91 2.17 0.85 23.15
CA ILE A 91 3.38 0.62 22.34
C ILE A 91 3.09 -0.08 21.01
N GLU A 92 2.14 -1.01 21.02
CA GLU A 92 1.68 -1.71 19.80
C GLU A 92 1.11 -0.71 18.79
N ARG A 93 0.32 0.25 19.28
CA ARG A 93 -0.24 1.32 18.45
C ARG A 93 0.84 2.15 17.77
N LYS A 94 1.89 2.52 18.49
CA LYS A 94 3.04 3.26 17.92
C LYS A 94 3.77 2.43 16.86
N TYR A 95 4.00 1.15 17.13
CA TYR A 95 4.65 0.23 16.19
C TYR A 95 3.84 0.08 14.89
N LEU A 96 2.54 -0.19 14.99
CA LEU A 96 1.65 -0.29 13.83
C LEU A 96 1.61 1.03 13.05
N GLN A 97 1.57 2.17 13.75
CA GLN A 97 1.61 3.49 13.11
C GLN A 97 2.90 3.69 12.28
N ALA A 98 4.05 3.24 12.78
CA ALA A 98 5.30 3.31 12.03
C ALA A 98 5.24 2.45 10.75
N LEU A 99 4.72 1.22 10.83
CA LEU A 99 4.56 0.35 9.66
C LEU A 99 3.59 0.92 8.62
N ILE A 100 2.49 1.54 9.07
CA ILE A 100 1.52 2.26 8.21
C ILE A 100 2.22 3.39 7.47
N LEU A 101 3.04 4.19 8.17
CA LEU A 101 3.79 5.30 7.57
C LEU A 101 4.83 4.81 6.55
N ILE A 102 5.50 3.68 6.80
CA ILE A 102 6.39 3.04 5.82
C ILE A 102 5.60 2.67 4.56
N CYS A 103 4.46 1.99 4.70
CA CYS A 103 3.62 1.62 3.54
C CYS A 103 3.18 2.88 2.76
N ALA A 104 2.72 3.92 3.47
CA ALA A 104 2.32 5.17 2.85
C ALA A 104 3.48 5.88 2.13
N SER A 105 4.68 5.87 2.71
CA SER A 105 5.89 6.38 2.08
C SER A 105 6.16 5.64 0.76
N MET A 106 6.17 4.30 0.78
CA MET A 106 6.41 3.50 -0.41
C MET A 106 5.41 3.76 -1.55
N ILE A 107 4.12 3.94 -1.22
CA ILE A 107 3.08 4.32 -2.20
C ILE A 107 3.37 5.68 -2.85
N LYS A 108 3.99 6.62 -2.12
CA LYS A 108 4.29 7.98 -2.59
C LYS A 108 5.65 8.11 -3.28
N SER A 109 6.58 7.19 -3.02
CA SER A 109 7.98 7.22 -3.47
C SER A 109 8.21 7.74 -4.89
N ARG A 110 7.43 7.28 -5.87
CA ARG A 110 7.60 7.67 -7.29
C ARG A 110 6.90 8.97 -7.67
N ARG A 111 5.75 9.27 -7.08
CA ARG A 111 4.87 10.37 -7.49
C ARG A 111 5.09 11.65 -6.68
N ASN A 112 5.49 11.50 -5.42
CA ASN A 112 5.78 12.62 -4.53
C ASN A 112 6.92 12.22 -3.57
N PRO A 113 8.18 12.25 -4.04
CA PRO A 113 9.34 11.84 -3.25
C PRO A 113 9.49 12.65 -1.96
N SER A 114 9.25 13.97 -2.00
CA SER A 114 9.36 14.80 -0.79
C SER A 114 8.35 14.38 0.30
N VAL A 115 7.11 14.05 -0.06
CA VAL A 115 6.13 13.52 0.90
C VAL A 115 6.52 12.11 1.35
N SER A 116 7.07 11.29 0.44
CA SER A 116 7.61 9.97 0.78
C SER A 116 8.67 10.06 1.87
N ASP A 117 9.63 10.96 1.72
CA ASP A 117 10.74 11.15 2.67
C ASP A 117 10.21 11.62 4.03
N GLN A 118 9.30 12.60 4.05
CA GLN A 118 8.68 13.07 5.30
C GLN A 118 7.90 11.96 6.04
N LEU A 119 7.22 11.07 5.32
CA LEU A 119 6.52 9.94 5.91
C LEU A 119 7.51 8.90 6.47
N MET A 120 8.61 8.65 5.75
CA MET A 120 9.67 7.74 6.19
C MET A 120 10.37 8.27 7.43
N GLU A 121 10.74 9.55 7.47
CA GLU A 121 11.35 10.19 8.65
C GLU A 121 10.46 10.07 9.88
N LYS A 122 9.15 10.30 9.74
CA LYS A 122 8.18 10.10 10.84
C LYS A 122 8.10 8.65 11.28
N ALA A 123 8.15 7.69 10.35
CA ALA A 123 8.16 6.28 10.69
C ALA A 123 9.42 5.90 11.48
N LEU A 124 10.59 6.34 11.03
CA LEU A 124 11.88 6.08 11.69
C LEU A 124 11.95 6.73 13.07
N SER A 125 11.41 7.94 13.21
CA SER A 125 11.29 8.62 14.50
C SER A 125 10.44 7.80 15.49
N LEU A 126 9.29 7.28 15.07
CA LEU A 126 8.48 6.38 15.92
C LEU A 126 9.22 5.08 16.28
N ILE A 127 9.93 4.49 15.32
CA ILE A 127 10.73 3.28 15.53
C ILE A 127 11.82 3.52 16.57
N SER A 128 12.49 4.69 16.54
CA SER A 128 13.57 5.03 17.46
C SER A 128 13.13 5.12 18.93
N GLU A 129 11.83 5.29 19.19
CA GLU A 129 11.24 5.30 20.54
C GLU A 129 10.85 3.91 21.04
N LEU A 130 10.93 2.87 20.20
CA LEU A 130 10.50 1.52 20.56
C LEU A 130 11.62 0.72 21.23
N PRO A 131 11.29 -0.16 22.19
CA PRO A 131 12.23 -1.13 22.76
C PRO A 131 12.87 -1.97 21.66
N GLU A 132 14.18 -2.19 21.75
CA GLU A 132 14.96 -2.95 20.77
C GLU A 132 14.39 -4.37 20.52
N ASP A 133 13.84 -5.00 21.57
CA ASP A 133 13.27 -6.34 21.52
C ASP A 133 12.01 -6.46 20.64
N LEU A 134 11.34 -5.34 20.35
CA LEU A 134 10.16 -5.27 19.49
C LEU A 134 10.50 -4.97 18.03
N LEU A 135 11.80 -4.93 17.68
CA LEU A 135 12.30 -4.60 16.36
C LEU A 135 13.02 -5.75 15.61
N PRO A 136 12.56 -7.02 15.66
CA PRO A 136 13.26 -8.11 14.96
C PRO A 136 13.30 -7.94 13.42
N LEU A 137 12.38 -7.14 12.85
CA LEU A 137 12.36 -6.82 11.41
C LEU A 137 13.28 -5.63 11.01
N LEU A 138 13.64 -4.76 11.96
CA LEU A 138 14.40 -3.53 11.70
C LEU A 138 15.85 -3.61 12.19
N TYR A 139 16.16 -4.55 13.07
CA TYR A 139 17.54 -4.95 13.42
C TYR A 139 18.03 -6.14 12.59
N VAL A 140 17.77 -6.14 11.28
CA VAL A 140 18.82 -6.65 10.40
C VAL A 140 19.97 -5.66 10.57
N ARG A 141 20.97 -6.01 11.40
CA ARG A 141 22.31 -5.45 11.23
C ARG A 141 22.71 -5.82 9.81
N LEU A 142 22.32 -5.00 8.83
CA LEU A 142 23.02 -4.93 7.55
C LEU A 142 24.44 -4.66 7.99
N GLY A 143 25.30 -5.66 7.88
CA GLY A 143 26.65 -5.66 8.40
C GLY A 143 27.53 -4.64 7.68
N LEU A 144 27.16 -3.36 7.75
CA LEU A 144 28.06 -2.23 7.63
C LEU A 144 28.80 -2.16 8.96
N ASN A 145 29.64 -3.17 9.18
CA ASN A 145 30.86 -2.95 9.93
C ASN A 145 31.69 -1.98 9.08
N THR A 146 31.54 -0.69 9.36
CA THR A 146 32.53 0.34 9.04
C THR A 146 32.72 1.20 10.26
#